data_AF-A0A7X6TUW4-F1
#
_entry.id   AF-A0A7X6TUW4-F1
#
_cell.length_a   1.000
_cell.length_b   1.000
_cell.length_c   1.000
_cell.angle_alpha   90.00
_cell.angle_beta   90.00
_cell.angle_gamma   90.00
#
_symmetry.space_group_name_H-M   'P 1'
#
loop_
_entity.id
_entity.type
_entity.pdbx_description
1 polymer ?
#
loop_
_entity_poly.entity_id
_entity_poly.type
_entity_poly.pdbx_seq_one_letter_code
_entity_poly.pdbx_strand_id
1 'polypeptide(L)' 'AEYISARPGYSEHQTGLSYDLAIKGSYKLTTKFGDSKEGQWIAQNAPRFGFILRYPKGKEDITGYFYEPWHFRYVGE' A
#
# COMPACT_ATOMS: atom_id res chain seq x y z
N ALA A 1 -0.80 15.86 -8.83
CA ALA A 1 0.44 15.16 -8.46
C ALA A 1 0.27 14.48 -7.10
N GLU A 2 -0.17 15.18 -6.06
CA GLU A 2 -0.20 14.67 -4.68
C GLU A 2 -1.09 13.45 -4.43
N TYR A 3 -2.13 13.24 -5.24
CA TYR A 3 -3.07 12.13 -5.08
C TYR A 3 -2.47 10.75 -5.39
N ILE A 4 -1.45 10.67 -6.26
CA ILE A 4 -0.83 9.41 -6.72
C ILE A 4 0.70 9.47 -6.72
N SER A 5 1.30 10.61 -6.43
CA SER A 5 2.74 10.85 -6.54
C SER A 5 3.22 11.83 -5.49
N ALA A 6 4.16 11.37 -4.67
CA ALA A 6 4.80 12.16 -3.64
C ALA A 6 5.75 13.21 -4.25
N ARG A 7 5.83 14.38 -3.61
CA ARG A 7 6.96 15.28 -3.81
C ARG A 7 8.25 14.60 -3.30
N PRO A 8 9.44 14.90 -3.87
CA PRO A 8 10.69 14.39 -3.33
C PRO A 8 10.85 14.75 -1.84
N GLY A 9 11.25 13.78 -1.00
CA GLY A 9 11.34 13.96 0.46
C GLY A 9 10.07 13.58 1.23
N TYR A 10 8.95 13.32 0.54
CA TYR A 10 7.65 13.02 1.15
C TYR A 10 7.17 11.60 0.85
N SER A 11 7.98 10.78 0.17
CA SER A 11 7.63 9.39 -0.14
C SER A 11 8.01 8.47 1.01
N GLU A 12 7.08 7.64 1.46
CA GLU A 12 7.39 6.65 2.49
C GLU A 12 8.40 5.60 2.01
N HIS A 13 8.54 5.38 0.70
CA HIS A 13 9.58 4.51 0.14
C HIS A 13 11.00 4.96 0.51
N GLN A 14 11.23 6.27 0.72
CA GLN A 14 12.54 6.77 1.15
C GLN A 14 12.94 6.32 2.56
N THR A 15 11.98 5.90 3.38
CA THR A 15 12.26 5.36 4.72
C THR A 15 12.83 3.95 4.69
N GLY A 16 12.67 3.22 3.58
CA GLY A 16 12.98 1.79 3.51
C GLY A 16 11.98 0.91 4.26
N LEU A 17 10.87 1.45 4.77
CA LEU A 17 9.86 0.73 5.54
C LEU A 17 8.55 0.49 4.77
N SER A 18 8.48 0.89 3.50
CA SER A 18 7.32 0.69 2.64
C SER A 18 7.65 -0.26 1.50
N TYR A 19 6.69 -1.10 1.14
CA TYR A 19 6.83 -2.11 0.10
C TYR A 19 5.58 -2.16 -0.76
N ASP A 20 5.79 -2.16 -2.08
CA ASP A 20 4.73 -2.35 -3.07
C ASP A 20 4.68 -3.81 -3.50
N LEU A 21 3.48 -4.40 -3.43
CA LEU A 21 3.25 -5.80 -3.75
C LEU A 21 2.37 -5.95 -4.99
N ALA A 22 2.70 -6.92 -5.84
CA ALA A 22 1.96 -7.19 -7.06
C ALA A 22 1.38 -8.60 -7.08
N ILE A 23 0.41 -8.83 -7.97
CA ILE A 23 -0.11 -10.16 -8.25
C ILE A 23 1.03 -11.01 -8.81
N LYS A 24 1.15 -12.26 -8.34
CA LYS A 24 2.15 -13.20 -8.84
C LYS A 24 2.10 -13.30 -10.36
N GLY A 25 3.27 -13.15 -11.01
CA GLY A 25 3.38 -13.16 -12.48
C GLY A 25 3.05 -11.83 -13.16
N SER A 26 2.80 -10.77 -12.39
CA SER A 26 2.61 -9.41 -12.88
C SER A 26 3.51 -8.44 -12.10
N TYR A 27 3.97 -7.39 -12.76
CA TYR A 27 4.68 -6.26 -12.14
C TYR A 27 3.78 -5.02 -12.01
N LYS A 28 2.50 -5.15 -12.37
CA LYS A 28 1.57 -4.02 -12.38
C LYS A 28 0.99 -3.76 -11.00
N LEU A 29 1.20 -2.56 -10.50
CA LEU A 29 0.56 -2.00 -9.31
C LEU A 29 -0.79 -1.43 -9.72
N THR A 30 -1.87 -2.17 -9.45
CA THR A 30 -3.23 -1.80 -9.84
C THR A 30 -4.22 -2.19 -8.76
N THR A 31 -5.39 -1.54 -8.75
CA THR A 31 -6.44 -1.82 -7.78
C THR A 31 -6.91 -3.28 -7.80
N LYS A 32 -6.73 -3.97 -8.93
CA LYS A 32 -7.00 -5.42 -9.09
C LYS A 32 -6.22 -6.29 -8.11
N PHE A 33 -5.10 -5.81 -7.56
CA PHE A 33 -4.39 -6.55 -6.52
C PHE A 33 -5.27 -6.72 -5.27
N GLY A 34 -6.02 -5.69 -4.87
CA GLY A 34 -6.94 -5.77 -3.73
C GLY A 34 -8.10 -6.75 -3.93
N ASP A 35 -8.44 -7.06 -5.19
CA ASP A 35 -9.46 -8.05 -5.56
C ASP A 35 -8.89 -9.47 -5.70
N SER A 36 -7.57 -9.63 -5.72
CA SER A 36 -6.91 -10.93 -5.86
C SER A 36 -6.92 -11.70 -4.54
N LYS A 37 -6.77 -13.03 -4.62
CA LYS A 37 -6.69 -13.88 -3.42
C LYS A 37 -5.51 -13.49 -2.53
N GLU A 38 -4.38 -13.16 -3.15
CA GLU A 38 -3.16 -12.72 -2.48
C GLU A 38 -3.35 -11.37 -1.80
N GLY A 39 -3.91 -10.36 -2.50
CA GLY A 39 -4.11 -9.04 -1.91
C GLY A 39 -5.11 -9.04 -0.77
N GLN A 40 -6.20 -9.81 -0.88
CA GLN A 40 -7.16 -9.99 0.22
C GLN A 40 -6.52 -10.66 1.44
N TRP A 41 -5.73 -11.72 1.22
CA TRP A 41 -5.03 -12.40 2.32
C TRP A 41 -4.04 -11.46 3.01
N ILE A 42 -3.23 -10.72 2.25
CA ILE A 42 -2.24 -9.80 2.80
C ILE A 42 -2.93 -8.65 3.54
N ALA A 43 -3.98 -8.05 2.99
CA ALA A 43 -4.71 -6.97 3.67
C ALA A 43 -5.26 -7.41 5.05
N GLN A 44 -5.68 -8.67 5.19
CA GLN A 44 -6.18 -9.22 6.45
C GLN A 44 -5.06 -9.64 7.42
N ASN A 45 -3.91 -10.11 6.90
CA ASN A 45 -2.86 -10.71 7.72
C ASN A 45 -1.65 -9.81 7.98
N ALA A 46 -1.44 -8.77 7.18
CA ALA A 46 -0.33 -7.81 7.33
C ALA A 46 -0.16 -7.26 8.76
N PRO A 47 -1.23 -6.91 9.51
CA PRO A 47 -1.09 -6.42 10.87
C PRO A 47 -0.39 -7.41 11.82
N ARG A 48 -0.50 -8.72 11.57
CA ARG A 48 0.17 -9.77 12.38
C ARG A 48 1.69 -9.77 12.25
N PHE A 49 2.22 -9.04 11.26
CA PHE A 49 3.64 -8.93 10.97
C PHE A 49 4.12 -7.47 11.08
N GLY A 50 3.33 -6.60 11.71
CA GLY A 50 3.64 -5.19 11.90
C GLY A 50 3.49 -4.31 10.66
N PHE A 51 2.73 -4.76 9.66
CA PHE A 51 2.44 -4.00 8.44
C PHE A 51 1.00 -3.50 8.41
N ILE A 52 0.82 -2.30 7.86
CA ILE A 52 -0.50 -1.72 7.57
C ILE A 52 -0.66 -1.48 6.08
N LEU A 53 -1.90 -1.62 5.59
CA LEU A 53 -2.29 -1.08 4.29
C LEU A 53 -2.30 0.45 4.41
N ARG A 54 -1.34 1.12 3.78
CA ARG A 54 -1.05 2.52 4.10
C ARG A 54 -2.08 3.50 3.57
N TYR A 55 -2.65 3.18 2.42
CA TYR A 55 -3.65 3.99 1.71
C TYR A 55 -4.92 3.16 1.45
N PRO A 56 -5.77 2.96 2.48
CA PRO A 56 -7.01 2.21 2.34
C PRO A 56 -8.10 3.03 1.63
N LYS A 57 -9.06 2.33 1.02
CA LYS A 57 -10.20 2.94 0.31
C LYS A 57 -11.07 3.76 1.26
N GLY A 58 -11.47 4.95 0.84
CA GLY A 58 -12.35 5.83 1.64
C GLY A 58 -11.62 6.61 2.74
N LYS A 59 -10.28 6.67 2.69
CA LYS A 59 -9.45 7.45 3.62
C LYS A 59 -8.59 8.50 2.90
N GLU A 60 -8.90 8.77 1.64
CA GLU A 60 -8.18 9.70 0.77
C GLU A 60 -8.10 11.10 1.40
N ASP A 61 -9.18 11.55 2.05
CA ASP A 61 -9.25 12.86 2.71
C ASP A 61 -8.30 13.00 3.91
N ILE A 62 -7.86 11.87 4.48
CA ILE A 62 -6.96 11.82 5.63
C ILE A 62 -5.53 11.54 5.17
N THR A 63 -5.37 10.57 4.25
CA THR A 63 -4.05 10.12 3.79
C THR A 63 -3.47 11.05 2.74
N GLY A 64 -4.29 11.75 1.97
CA GLY A 64 -3.92 12.52 0.79
C GLY A 64 -3.67 11.67 -0.47
N TYR A 65 -3.81 10.35 -0.38
CA TYR A 65 -3.53 9.40 -1.45
C TYR A 65 -4.75 8.59 -1.82
N PHE A 66 -4.85 8.25 -3.11
CA PHE A 66 -5.83 7.30 -3.61
C PHE A 66 -5.67 5.91 -2.98
N TYR A 67 -6.69 5.08 -3.13
CA TYR A 67 -6.62 3.68 -2.71
C TYR A 67 -5.51 2.90 -3.44
N GLU A 68 -4.48 2.49 -2.69
CA GLU A 68 -3.36 1.69 -3.18
C GLU A 68 -3.31 0.35 -2.44
N PRO A 69 -4.05 -0.68 -2.88
CA PRO A 69 -4.07 -1.99 -2.22
C PRO A 69 -2.71 -2.70 -2.14
N TRP A 70 -1.73 -2.23 -2.91
CA TRP A 70 -0.39 -2.80 -2.98
C TRP A 70 0.61 -2.17 -2.01
N HIS A 71 0.35 -0.97 -1.49
CA HIS A 71 1.32 -0.21 -0.69
C HIS A 71 1.18 -0.54 0.80
N PHE A 72 2.14 -1.29 1.33
CA PHE A 72 2.20 -1.66 2.74
C PHE A 72 3.34 -0.96 3.46
N ARG A 73 3.05 -0.51 4.69
CA ARG A 73 4.00 0.21 5.55
C ARG A 73 4.26 -0.58 6.83
N TYR A 74 5.53 -0.83 7.13
CA TYR A 74 5.95 -1.37 8.43
C TYR A 74 5.89 -0.30 9.53
N VAL A 75 5.28 -0.65 10.66
CA VAL A 75 5.13 0.21 11.84
C VAL A 75 5.51 -0.49 13.16
N GLY A 76 5.90 -1.77 13.12
CA GLY A 76 6.18 -2.56 14.31
C GLY A 76 4.99 -3.40 14.80
N GLU A 77 5.24 -4.28 15.77
CA GLU A 77 4.22 -5.09 16.46
C GLU A 77 3.46 -4.30 17.52
#